data_AF-A0A0B7FD15-F1
#
_entry.id   AF-A0A0B7FD15-F1
#
_cell.length_a   1.000
_cell.length_b   1.000
_cell.length_c   1.000
_cell.angle_alpha   90.00
_cell.angle_beta   90.00
_cell.angle_gamma   90.00
#
_symmetry.space_group_name_H-M   'P 1'
#
loop_
_entity.id
_entity.type
_entity.pdbx_description
1 polymer ?
#
loop_
_entity_poly.entity_id
_entity_poly.type
_entity_poly.pdbx_seq_one_letter_code
_entity_poly.pdbx_strand_id
1 'polypeptide(L)'
;MLTLPFNYLFLYLESLTMSEEKVGGAAPARYEESEGSHTLGEGKANTPRVGEDVSSEGKVPQIAKDMEKGGEDNWDEDPRNPRLWPGYRKWGAAAIVSIYTLISPLASSMIAPGLPEIARSFGITNSTVAALTLSVFILAYAIGPLFITPLSEVYGRSWPLHISNIFFLIFNLACAWAPNTASLIVFRFFAGIGGSAPLTIGAGSIADLFHERDRAVAMSLFSLGPLMGPIIGPIAGGFITQDVGYQWVFKIISIAAGTATIFGIPLLQETYAPVLRRKYGYKDISSSGSLSEVLSENLRRPIQLLTRSMICFSLSLYMAIIYGILIPLFLPYQFD
;
A
#
# COMPACT_ATOMS: atom_id res chain seq x y z
N MET A 1 -23.04 22.93 5.57
CA MET A 1 -22.18 23.00 4.38
C MET A 1 -21.30 21.74 4.29
N LEU A 2 -21.92 20.55 4.24
CA LEU A 2 -21.22 19.25 4.40
C LEU A 2 -21.91 18.09 3.64
N THR A 3 -22.62 18.38 2.56
CA THR A 3 -23.37 17.38 1.76
C THR A 3 -22.79 17.11 0.37
N LEU A 4 -21.63 17.68 0.04
CA LEU A 4 -21.05 17.60 -1.32
C LEU A 4 -20.21 16.35 -1.69
N PRO A 5 -19.68 15.50 -0.78
CA PRO A 5 -18.88 14.35 -1.21
C PRO A 5 -19.71 13.09 -1.55
N PHE A 6 -21.01 13.03 -1.20
CA PHE A 6 -21.82 11.83 -1.40
C PHE A 6 -22.42 11.72 -2.81
N ASN A 7 -22.75 12.86 -3.46
CA ASN A 7 -23.33 12.86 -4.81
C ASN A 7 -22.35 12.46 -5.91
N TYR A 8 -21.04 12.68 -5.72
CA TYR A 8 -20.03 12.28 -6.69
C TYR A 8 -19.77 10.76 -6.70
N LEU A 9 -19.95 10.09 -5.56
CA LEU A 9 -19.82 8.63 -5.47
C LEU A 9 -21.03 7.94 -6.13
N PHE A 10 -22.24 8.50 -6.01
CA PHE A 10 -23.45 7.94 -6.60
C PHE A 10 -23.47 8.07 -8.14
N LEU A 11 -23.08 9.24 -8.68
CA LEU A 11 -22.98 9.45 -10.14
C LEU A 11 -21.87 8.61 -10.79
N TYR A 12 -20.81 8.27 -10.05
CA TYR A 12 -19.74 7.41 -10.55
C TYR A 12 -20.14 5.92 -10.58
N LEU A 13 -21.00 5.49 -9.66
CA LEU A 13 -21.55 4.13 -9.65
C LEU A 13 -22.61 3.92 -10.75
N GLU A 14 -23.41 4.94 -11.05
CA GLU A 14 -24.43 4.91 -12.11
C GLU A 14 -23.82 4.93 -13.53
N SER A 15 -22.63 5.52 -13.70
CA SER A 15 -21.90 5.46 -14.98
C SER A 15 -21.25 4.09 -15.24
N LEU A 16 -20.97 3.32 -14.19
CA LEU A 16 -20.34 2.00 -14.31
C LEU A 16 -21.36 0.92 -14.69
N THR A 17 -22.61 1.04 -14.23
CA THR A 17 -23.69 0.08 -14.57
C THR A 17 -24.18 0.25 -16.01
N MET A 18 -24.20 1.47 -16.57
CA MET A 18 -24.58 1.68 -17.97
C MET A 18 -23.53 1.19 -19.00
N SER A 19 -22.29 0.92 -18.58
CA SER A 19 -21.24 0.43 -19.48
C SER A 19 -21.28 -1.09 -19.69
N GLU A 20 -21.91 -1.87 -18.80
CA GLU A 20 -22.00 -3.33 -18.94
C GLU A 20 -23.05 -3.77 -19.96
N GLU A 21 -24.07 -2.94 -20.24
CA GLU A 21 -25.20 -3.34 -21.09
C GLU A 21 -24.90 -3.28 -22.60
N LYS A 22 -23.78 -2.68 -23.04
CA LYS A 22 -23.45 -2.47 -24.47
C LYS A 22 -22.47 -3.48 -25.10
N VAL A 23 -22.00 -4.50 -24.38
CA VAL A 23 -20.99 -5.44 -24.92
C VAL A 23 -21.57 -6.81 -25.32
N GLY A 24 -22.88 -7.02 -25.17
CA GLY A 24 -23.55 -8.26 -25.57
C GLY A 24 -23.95 -8.31 -27.05
N GLY A 25 -23.01 -8.52 -27.98
CA GLY A 25 -23.40 -8.94 -29.34
C GLY A 25 -22.37 -8.74 -30.44
N ALA A 26 -21.42 -9.67 -30.60
CA ALA A 26 -20.83 -9.99 -31.91
C ALA A 26 -20.09 -11.35 -31.85
N ALA A 27 -20.47 -12.27 -32.74
CA ALA A 27 -19.86 -13.59 -32.92
C ALA A 27 -18.54 -13.53 -33.73
N PRO A 28 -17.63 -14.53 -33.62
CA PRO A 28 -16.29 -14.45 -34.21
C PRO A 28 -16.26 -14.88 -35.70
N ALA A 29 -15.55 -14.12 -36.53
CA ALA A 29 -15.27 -14.46 -37.92
C ALA A 29 -14.02 -15.37 -38.06
N ARG A 30 -14.12 -16.31 -39.01
CA ARG A 30 -13.14 -17.33 -39.40
C ARG A 30 -11.86 -16.71 -39.98
N TYR A 31 -10.74 -17.40 -39.73
CA TYR A 31 -9.47 -17.25 -40.44
C TYR A 31 -9.57 -17.90 -41.84
N GLU A 32 -9.20 -17.16 -42.88
CA GLU A 32 -8.80 -17.71 -44.18
C GLU A 32 -7.34 -17.35 -44.45
N GLU A 33 -6.59 -18.38 -44.82
CA GLU A 33 -5.17 -18.41 -45.14
C GLU A 33 -5.03 -18.30 -46.66
N SER A 34 -4.12 -17.46 -47.16
CA SER A 34 -3.78 -17.40 -48.59
C SER A 34 -2.33 -16.98 -48.77
N GLU A 35 -1.51 -17.95 -49.17
CA GLU A 35 -0.16 -17.78 -49.72
C GLU A 35 -0.17 -16.95 -51.04
N GLY A 36 0.97 -16.34 -51.41
CA GLY A 36 1.20 -15.98 -52.82
C GLY A 36 2.09 -14.76 -53.14
N SER A 37 3.40 -15.01 -53.22
CA SER A 37 4.38 -14.56 -54.23
C SER A 37 4.63 -13.09 -54.65
N HIS A 38 5.94 -12.79 -54.67
CA HIS A 38 6.67 -11.68 -55.31
C HIS A 38 6.25 -11.34 -56.75
N THR A 39 6.26 -10.04 -57.08
CA THR A 39 6.86 -9.50 -58.32
C THR A 39 7.31 -8.04 -58.15
N LEU A 40 8.48 -7.72 -58.74
CA LEU A 40 9.06 -6.38 -58.91
C LEU A 40 8.42 -5.65 -60.11
N GLY A 41 8.31 -4.31 -60.03
CA GLY A 41 7.97 -3.45 -61.16
C GLY A 41 8.26 -1.97 -60.88
N GLU A 42 9.04 -1.35 -61.75
CA GLU A 42 9.63 -0.01 -61.68
C GLU A 42 8.65 1.15 -62.02
N GLY A 43 8.98 2.37 -61.53
CA GLY A 43 9.08 3.54 -62.42
C GLY A 43 8.13 4.76 -62.26
N LYS A 44 8.73 5.90 -61.84
CA LYS A 44 8.44 7.32 -62.19
C LYS A 44 7.11 7.95 -61.73
N ALA A 45 6.92 9.26 -61.55
CA ALA A 45 7.72 10.47 -61.24
C ALA A 45 6.70 11.65 -61.14
N ASN A 46 6.98 12.63 -60.29
CA ASN A 46 6.57 14.05 -60.31
C ASN A 46 5.15 14.54 -59.88
N THR A 47 5.25 15.53 -58.97
CA THR A 47 4.37 16.54 -58.34
C THR A 47 3.85 17.65 -59.29
N PRO A 48 3.26 18.81 -58.86
CA PRO A 48 2.27 19.19 -57.81
C PRO A 48 1.18 20.19 -58.34
N ARG A 49 0.21 20.66 -57.49
CA ARG A 49 -0.47 22.01 -57.44
C ARG A 49 -1.73 21.96 -56.53
N VAL A 50 -1.83 22.66 -55.38
CA VAL A 50 -2.13 24.10 -55.05
C VAL A 50 -3.62 24.50 -55.16
N GLY A 51 -4.16 25.06 -54.06
CA GLY A 51 -5.42 25.83 -53.90
C GLY A 51 -6.12 25.52 -52.56
N GLU A 52 -5.75 26.18 -51.45
CA GLU A 52 -6.44 27.34 -50.82
C GLU A 52 -7.93 27.12 -50.52
N ASP A 53 -8.31 27.03 -49.23
CA ASP A 53 -9.17 28.04 -48.60
C ASP A 53 -9.29 27.88 -47.07
N VAL A 54 -9.35 29.03 -46.41
CA VAL A 54 -9.33 29.27 -44.97
C VAL A 54 -10.77 29.25 -44.43
N SER A 55 -11.01 28.51 -43.33
CA SER A 55 -12.07 28.86 -42.39
C SER A 55 -11.65 28.53 -40.95
N SER A 56 -11.76 29.55 -40.12
CA SER A 56 -11.43 29.61 -38.70
C SER A 56 -12.51 28.95 -37.84
N GLU A 57 -12.20 27.84 -37.18
CA GLU A 57 -13.03 27.30 -36.10
C GLU A 57 -12.17 26.67 -34.99
N GLY A 58 -12.36 27.16 -33.76
CA GLY A 58 -12.15 26.40 -32.53
C GLY A 58 -10.72 26.06 -32.11
N LYS A 59 -10.17 26.84 -31.17
CA LYS A 59 -9.09 26.39 -30.25
C LYS A 59 -9.62 25.31 -29.28
N VAL A 60 -10.02 24.14 -29.80
CA VAL A 60 -10.18 22.89 -29.05
C VAL A 60 -9.69 21.65 -29.85
N PRO A 61 -8.46 21.60 -30.43
CA PRO A 61 -7.97 20.34 -31.00
C PRO A 61 -6.59 19.91 -30.46
N GLN A 62 -6.24 20.25 -29.22
CA GLN A 62 -5.01 19.75 -28.58
C GLN A 62 -5.30 18.56 -27.64
N ILE A 63 -6.34 18.66 -26.80
CA ILE A 63 -6.71 17.61 -25.84
C ILE A 63 -7.22 16.34 -26.55
N ALA A 64 -7.89 16.51 -27.70
CA ALA A 64 -8.34 15.38 -28.52
C ALA A 64 -7.20 14.70 -29.30
N LYS A 65 -6.15 15.44 -29.69
CA LYS A 65 -4.98 14.88 -30.36
C LYS A 65 -4.05 14.10 -29.43
N ASP A 66 -4.12 14.37 -28.12
CA ASP A 66 -3.44 13.56 -27.10
C ASP A 66 -4.18 12.25 -26.81
N MET A 67 -5.47 12.14 -27.16
CA MET A 67 -6.23 10.88 -27.04
C MET A 67 -6.02 9.94 -28.24
N GLU A 68 -5.66 10.45 -29.41
CA GLU A 68 -5.47 9.64 -30.63
C GLU A 68 -4.03 9.14 -30.86
N LYS A 69 -3.07 9.49 -29.98
CA LYS A 69 -1.70 8.95 -30.01
C LYS A 69 -1.50 7.68 -29.16
N GLY A 70 -2.56 6.95 -28.84
CA GLY A 70 -2.50 5.63 -28.23
C GLY A 70 -2.27 4.52 -29.25
N GLY A 71 -1.28 4.67 -30.13
CA GLY A 71 -0.79 3.58 -30.98
C GLY A 71 0.21 2.73 -30.19
N GLU A 72 -0.06 1.42 -30.09
CA GLU A 72 0.84 0.35 -29.63
C GLU A 72 1.65 0.62 -28.34
N ASP A 73 1.10 0.21 -27.19
CA ASP A 73 1.79 -0.23 -25.95
C ASP A 73 3.07 0.49 -25.46
N ASN A 74 3.28 1.79 -25.76
CA ASN A 74 4.42 2.58 -25.26
C ASN A 74 4.27 3.05 -23.78
N TRP A 75 3.80 2.18 -22.87
CA TRP A 75 3.66 2.50 -21.44
C TRP A 75 5.00 2.87 -20.77
N ASP A 76 6.09 2.26 -21.23
CA ASP A 76 7.42 2.46 -20.64
C ASP A 76 8.01 3.85 -20.95
N GLU A 77 7.50 4.53 -21.98
CA GLU A 77 7.94 5.88 -22.38
C GLU A 77 6.95 6.99 -21.98
N ASP A 78 5.75 6.65 -21.48
CA ASP A 78 4.75 7.63 -21.08
C ASP A 78 5.21 8.38 -19.81
N PRO A 79 5.31 9.73 -19.82
CA PRO A 79 5.62 10.55 -18.64
C PRO A 79 4.70 10.32 -17.42
N ARG A 80 3.53 9.70 -17.61
CA ARG A 80 2.60 9.31 -16.55
C ARG A 80 3.05 8.06 -15.79
N ASN A 81 4.00 7.30 -16.33
CA ASN A 81 4.62 6.18 -15.65
C ASN A 81 5.36 6.65 -14.38
N PRO A 82 5.04 6.12 -13.18
CA PRO A 82 5.71 6.48 -11.94
C PRO A 82 7.23 6.35 -11.99
N ARG A 83 7.74 5.42 -12.80
CA ARG A 83 9.17 5.21 -13.02
C ARG A 83 9.87 6.35 -13.76
N LEU A 84 9.12 7.19 -14.48
CA LEU A 84 9.65 8.36 -15.19
C LEU A 84 9.44 9.67 -14.42
N TRP A 85 8.82 9.63 -13.23
CA TRP A 85 8.64 10.85 -12.43
C TRP A 85 9.97 11.52 -12.07
N PRO A 86 9.97 12.86 -11.95
CA PRO A 86 11.16 13.58 -11.52
C PRO A 86 11.54 13.17 -10.09
N GLY A 87 12.85 13.13 -9.81
CA GLY A 87 13.41 12.57 -8.58
C GLY A 87 12.78 13.11 -7.29
N TYR A 88 12.46 14.41 -7.23
CA TYR A 88 11.84 15.01 -6.04
C TYR A 88 10.47 14.40 -5.70
N ARG A 89 9.66 14.02 -6.71
CA ARG A 89 8.37 13.35 -6.47
C ARG A 89 8.57 11.93 -5.99
N LYS A 90 9.54 11.21 -6.59
CA LYS A 90 9.87 9.83 -6.21
C LYS A 90 10.34 9.75 -4.77
N TRP A 91 11.32 10.58 -4.42
CA TRP A 91 11.87 10.63 -3.07
C TRP A 91 10.87 11.20 -2.05
N GLY A 92 10.00 12.14 -2.45
CA GLY A 92 8.89 12.61 -1.63
C GLY A 92 7.90 11.48 -1.28
N ALA A 93 7.46 10.71 -2.28
CA ALA A 93 6.59 9.55 -2.06
C ALA A 93 7.28 8.48 -1.20
N ALA A 94 8.54 8.16 -1.48
CA ALA A 94 9.32 7.22 -0.69
C ALA A 94 9.49 7.67 0.78
N ALA A 95 9.69 8.97 1.03
CA ALA A 95 9.80 9.52 2.38
C ALA A 95 8.49 9.39 3.15
N ILE A 96 7.34 9.72 2.53
CA ILE A 96 6.02 9.58 3.15
C ILE A 96 5.74 8.12 3.51
N VAL A 97 5.97 7.21 2.56
CA VAL A 97 5.81 5.77 2.76
C VAL A 97 6.73 5.26 3.88
N SER A 98 7.97 5.76 3.94
CA SER A 98 8.91 5.42 5.02
C SER A 98 8.43 5.93 6.38
N ILE A 99 7.85 7.13 6.45
CA ILE A 99 7.27 7.69 7.69
C ILE A 99 6.10 6.82 8.16
N TYR A 100 5.19 6.43 7.25
CA TYR A 100 4.07 5.55 7.61
C TYR A 100 4.57 4.22 8.17
N THR A 101 5.61 3.66 7.55
CA THR A 101 6.22 2.41 7.97
C THR A 101 7.00 2.54 9.28
N LEU A 102 7.58 3.69 9.60
CA LEU A 102 8.26 3.94 10.88
C LEU A 102 7.25 4.00 12.05
N ILE A 103 6.08 4.60 11.84
CA ILE A 103 5.11 4.86 12.91
C ILE A 103 4.62 3.56 13.55
N SER A 104 4.39 2.49 12.77
CA SER A 104 3.81 1.27 13.34
C SER A 104 4.75 0.48 14.27
N PRO A 105 6.02 0.21 13.90
CA PRO A 105 7.02 -0.38 14.81
C PRO A 105 7.39 0.53 15.98
N LEU A 106 7.33 1.85 15.79
CA LEU A 106 7.46 2.79 16.90
C LEU A 106 6.30 2.61 17.89
N ALA A 107 5.07 2.45 17.39
CA ALA A 107 3.90 2.25 18.22
C ALA A 107 3.91 0.95 19.02
N SER A 108 4.44 -0.13 18.44
CA SER A 108 4.54 -1.41 19.13
C SER A 108 5.56 -1.37 20.28
N SER A 109 6.66 -0.65 20.10
CA SER A 109 7.81 -0.64 21.02
C SER A 109 7.72 0.42 22.12
N MET A 110 7.13 1.59 21.87
CA MET A 110 6.98 2.66 22.88
C MET A 110 6.13 2.25 24.09
N ILE A 111 5.30 1.23 23.96
CA ILE A 111 4.39 0.79 25.03
C ILE A 111 5.07 -0.19 26.00
N ALA A 112 6.15 -0.85 25.58
CA ALA A 112 6.88 -1.82 26.40
C ALA A 112 7.27 -1.28 27.79
N PRO A 113 7.90 -0.10 27.94
CA PRO A 113 8.24 0.45 29.25
C PRO A 113 7.02 0.88 30.09
N GLY A 114 5.87 1.12 29.46
CA GLY A 114 4.62 1.46 30.14
C GLY A 114 3.82 0.26 30.64
N LEU A 115 4.28 -0.96 30.35
CA LEU A 115 3.54 -2.16 30.72
C LEU A 115 3.28 -2.31 32.23
N PRO A 116 4.21 -2.01 33.15
CA PRO A 116 3.94 -2.12 34.58
C PRO A 116 2.84 -1.16 35.05
N GLU A 117 2.79 0.04 34.48
CA GLU A 117 1.76 1.05 34.78
C GLU A 117 0.40 0.61 34.22
N ILE A 118 0.37 0.06 33.00
CA ILE A 118 -0.83 -0.54 32.38
C ILE A 118 -1.34 -1.70 33.25
N ALA A 119 -0.46 -2.61 33.67
CA ALA A 119 -0.81 -3.74 34.51
C ALA A 119 -1.43 -3.28 35.84
N ARG A 120 -0.86 -2.26 36.48
CA ARG A 120 -1.41 -1.67 37.71
C ARG A 120 -2.76 -1.00 37.47
N SER A 121 -2.90 -0.21 36.41
CA SER A 121 -4.12 0.55 36.10
C SER A 121 -5.32 -0.34 35.79
N PHE A 122 -5.07 -1.48 35.15
CA PHE A 122 -6.11 -2.45 34.81
C PHE A 122 -6.22 -3.63 35.80
N GLY A 123 -5.43 -3.64 36.89
CA GLY A 123 -5.44 -4.72 37.89
C GLY A 123 -5.00 -6.08 37.34
N ILE A 124 -4.09 -6.10 36.36
CA ILE A 124 -3.60 -7.33 35.72
C ILE A 124 -2.59 -8.00 36.67
N THR A 125 -3.00 -9.10 37.29
CA THR A 125 -2.14 -9.92 38.18
C THR A 125 -1.43 -11.06 37.45
N ASN A 126 -1.93 -11.45 36.27
CA ASN A 126 -1.39 -12.57 35.50
C ASN A 126 -0.38 -12.08 34.45
N SER A 127 0.88 -12.51 34.57
CA SER A 127 1.96 -12.17 33.65
C SER A 127 1.67 -12.56 32.20
N THR A 128 0.90 -13.63 31.97
CA THR A 128 0.46 -14.06 30.64
C THR A 128 -0.42 -13.02 29.96
N VAL A 129 -1.31 -12.37 30.72
CA VAL A 129 -2.23 -11.35 30.19
C VAL A 129 -1.48 -10.06 29.88
N ALA A 130 -0.50 -9.71 30.70
CA ALA A 130 0.39 -8.56 30.44
C ALA A 130 1.23 -8.80 29.17
N ALA A 131 1.83 -9.98 29.03
CA ALA A 131 2.58 -10.38 27.83
C ALA A 131 1.69 -10.35 26.57
N LEU A 132 0.46 -10.87 26.67
CA LEU A 132 -0.53 -10.86 25.58
C LEU A 132 -0.84 -9.44 25.11
N THR A 133 -0.93 -8.48 26.03
CA THR A 133 -1.22 -7.08 25.70
C THR A 133 -0.15 -6.47 24.78
N LEU A 134 1.11 -6.85 24.93
CA LEU A 134 2.17 -6.42 24.01
C LEU A 134 2.20 -7.26 22.72
N SER A 135 2.16 -8.59 22.84
CA SER A 135 2.39 -9.50 21.73
C SER A 135 1.23 -9.57 20.73
N VAL A 136 -0.01 -9.30 21.16
CA VAL A 136 -1.20 -9.32 20.29
C VAL A 136 -1.09 -8.36 19.10
N PHE A 137 -0.39 -7.24 19.28
CA PHE A 137 -0.15 -6.28 18.20
C PHE A 137 0.69 -6.92 17.08
N ILE A 138 1.72 -7.69 17.44
CA ILE A 138 2.63 -8.31 16.47
C ILE A 138 2.00 -9.56 15.85
N LEU A 139 1.18 -10.28 16.61
CA LEU A 139 0.33 -11.33 16.05
C LEU A 139 -0.58 -10.77 14.95
N ALA A 140 -1.29 -9.68 15.23
CA ALA A 140 -2.09 -8.97 14.24
C ALA A 140 -1.25 -8.46 13.07
N TYR A 141 -0.04 -7.97 13.35
CA TYR A 141 0.90 -7.47 12.35
C TYR A 141 1.38 -8.56 11.38
N ALA A 142 1.46 -9.81 11.84
CA ALA A 142 1.78 -10.96 11.00
C ALA A 142 0.59 -11.41 10.13
N ILE A 143 -0.64 -11.29 10.66
CA ILE A 143 -1.87 -11.71 9.96
C ILE A 143 -2.33 -10.65 8.95
N GLY A 144 -2.23 -9.37 9.28
CA GLY A 144 -2.76 -8.25 8.49
C GLY A 144 -2.32 -8.25 7.02
N PRO A 145 -1.02 -8.43 6.70
CA PRO A 145 -0.54 -8.40 5.33
C PRO A 145 -1.12 -9.50 4.44
N LEU A 146 -1.60 -10.62 5.01
CA LEU A 146 -2.21 -11.70 4.24
C LEU A 146 -3.46 -11.23 3.49
N PHE A 147 -4.19 -10.27 4.06
CA PHE A 147 -5.40 -9.73 3.45
C PHE A 147 -5.16 -8.39 2.76
N ILE A 148 -4.32 -7.54 3.36
CA ILE A 148 -4.13 -6.16 2.90
C ILE A 148 -3.20 -6.08 1.67
N THR A 149 -2.20 -6.96 1.58
CA THR A 149 -1.27 -6.95 0.44
C THR A 149 -1.96 -7.29 -0.88
N PRO A 150 -2.78 -8.37 -0.97
CA PRO A 150 -3.54 -8.68 -2.19
C PRO A 150 -4.55 -7.60 -2.54
N LEU A 151 -5.14 -6.95 -1.53
CA LEU A 151 -6.05 -5.82 -1.73
C LEU A 151 -5.36 -4.66 -2.45
N SER A 152 -4.06 -4.44 -2.19
CA SER A 152 -3.25 -3.43 -2.88
C SER A 152 -2.93 -3.75 -4.34
N GLU A 153 -3.04 -5.01 -4.76
CA GLU A 153 -2.83 -5.42 -6.15
C GLU A 153 -4.09 -5.26 -6.99
N VAL A 154 -5.27 -5.23 -6.37
CA VAL A 154 -6.56 -5.05 -7.07
C VAL A 154 -6.99 -3.59 -7.07
N TYR A 155 -6.87 -2.90 -5.94
CA TYR A 155 -7.35 -1.52 -5.78
C TYR A 155 -6.24 -0.46 -5.95
N GLY A 156 -5.01 -0.87 -6.20
CA GLY A 156 -3.83 0.00 -6.25
C GLY A 156 -3.15 0.16 -4.90
N ARG A 157 -1.99 0.81 -4.88
CA ARG A 157 -1.14 0.93 -3.68
C ARG A 157 -1.62 2.04 -2.74
N SER A 158 -2.06 3.17 -3.28
CA SER A 158 -2.31 4.38 -2.48
C SER A 158 -3.54 4.23 -1.57
N TRP A 159 -4.67 3.76 -2.11
CA TRP A 159 -5.92 3.66 -1.36
C TRP A 159 -5.87 2.71 -0.16
N PRO A 160 -5.45 1.44 -0.30
CA PRO A 160 -5.35 0.52 0.84
C PRO A 160 -4.36 1.00 1.89
N LEU A 161 -3.26 1.64 1.48
CA LEU A 161 -2.28 2.22 2.40
C LEU A 161 -2.90 3.36 3.24
N HIS A 162 -3.68 4.26 2.64
CA HIS A 162 -4.37 5.32 3.37
C HIS A 162 -5.46 4.79 4.31
N ILE A 163 -6.30 3.87 3.82
CA ILE A 163 -7.37 3.27 4.62
C ILE A 163 -6.80 2.54 5.83
N SER A 164 -5.74 1.74 5.64
CA SER A 164 -5.08 1.04 6.74
C SER A 164 -4.41 1.99 7.73
N ASN A 165 -3.84 3.12 7.28
CA ASN A 165 -3.26 4.10 8.19
C ASN A 165 -4.32 4.83 9.04
N ILE A 166 -5.46 5.19 8.43
CA ILE A 166 -6.62 5.75 9.15
C ILE A 166 -7.19 4.73 10.14
N PHE A 167 -7.29 3.46 9.73
CA PHE A 167 -7.72 2.36 10.59
C PHE A 167 -6.78 2.21 11.79
N PHE A 168 -5.48 2.16 11.56
CA PHE A 168 -4.47 2.17 12.62
C PHE A 168 -4.65 3.37 13.56
N LEU A 169 -4.80 4.57 13.02
CA LEU A 169 -4.98 5.79 13.81
C LEU A 169 -6.21 5.71 14.74
N ILE A 170 -7.36 5.28 14.22
CA ILE A 170 -8.61 5.18 15.00
C ILE A 170 -8.44 4.18 16.16
N PHE A 171 -7.92 2.98 15.86
CA PHE A 171 -7.79 1.93 16.88
C PHE A 171 -6.66 2.22 17.87
N ASN A 172 -5.54 2.79 17.42
CA ASN A 172 -4.46 3.21 18.31
C ASN A 172 -4.92 4.36 19.24
N LEU A 173 -5.73 5.28 18.72
CA LEU A 173 -6.36 6.32 19.52
C LEU A 173 -7.34 5.71 20.53
N ALA A 174 -8.16 4.73 20.12
CA ALA A 174 -9.08 4.01 21.01
C ALA A 174 -8.36 3.29 22.17
N CYS A 175 -7.13 2.80 21.98
CA CYS A 175 -6.32 2.23 23.07
C CYS A 175 -6.06 3.23 24.21
N ALA A 176 -5.97 4.54 23.92
CA ALA A 176 -5.73 5.55 24.94
C ALA A 176 -6.91 5.73 25.91
N TRP A 177 -8.13 5.39 25.48
CA TRP A 177 -9.36 5.46 26.29
C TRP A 177 -9.98 4.08 26.53
N ALA A 178 -9.19 3.00 26.45
CA ALA A 178 -9.70 1.67 26.69
C ALA A 178 -10.22 1.51 28.14
N PRO A 179 -11.48 1.09 28.35
CA PRO A 179 -12.07 1.01 29.69
C PRO A 179 -11.69 -0.26 30.46
N ASN A 180 -11.22 -1.31 29.77
CA ASN A 180 -10.82 -2.57 30.38
C ASN A 180 -9.72 -3.26 29.55
N THR A 181 -9.06 -4.25 30.14
CA THR A 181 -7.96 -5.02 29.51
C THR A 181 -8.37 -5.70 28.20
N ALA A 182 -9.58 -6.27 28.15
CA ALA A 182 -10.06 -6.96 26.95
C ALA A 182 -10.23 -5.99 25.78
N SER A 183 -10.85 -4.83 26.02
CA SER A 183 -10.96 -3.75 25.05
C SER A 183 -9.59 -3.26 24.59
N LEU A 184 -8.63 -3.11 25.50
CA LEU A 184 -7.26 -2.74 25.13
C LEU A 184 -6.63 -3.78 24.18
N ILE A 185 -6.73 -5.07 24.51
CA ILE A 185 -6.20 -6.16 23.67
C ILE A 185 -6.86 -6.16 22.29
N VAL A 186 -8.19 -6.02 22.22
CA VAL A 186 -8.94 -5.99 20.96
C VAL A 186 -8.56 -4.77 20.11
N PHE A 187 -8.49 -3.58 20.71
CA PHE A 187 -8.07 -2.37 19.99
C PHE A 187 -6.63 -2.49 19.51
N ARG A 188 -5.73 -3.09 20.29
CA ARG A 188 -4.35 -3.36 19.88
C ARG A 188 -4.25 -4.35 18.73
N PHE A 189 -5.11 -5.39 18.73
CA PHE A 189 -5.18 -6.33 17.61
C PHE A 189 -5.58 -5.61 16.32
N PHE A 190 -6.64 -4.81 16.33
CA PHE A 190 -7.05 -4.06 15.14
C PHE A 190 -6.04 -2.99 14.73
N ALA A 191 -5.42 -2.29 15.70
CA ALA A 191 -4.32 -1.38 15.40
C ALA A 191 -3.16 -2.12 14.71
N GLY A 192 -2.77 -3.30 15.19
CA GLY A 192 -1.73 -4.11 14.56
C GLY A 192 -2.04 -4.49 13.12
N ILE A 193 -3.30 -4.82 12.80
CA ILE A 193 -3.74 -5.11 11.42
C ILE A 193 -3.53 -3.88 10.53
N GLY A 194 -4.04 -2.70 10.94
CA GLY A 194 -3.89 -1.47 10.15
C GLY A 194 -2.43 -1.02 10.02
N GLY A 195 -1.65 -1.20 11.10
CA GLY A 195 -0.24 -0.84 11.17
C GLY A 195 0.68 -1.68 10.30
N SER A 196 0.25 -2.88 9.89
CA SER A 196 1.04 -3.78 9.05
C SER A 196 1.11 -3.38 7.57
N ALA A 197 0.10 -2.66 7.09
CA ALA A 197 -0.06 -2.35 5.68
C ALA A 197 1.07 -1.47 5.11
N PRO A 198 1.52 -0.40 5.79
CA PRO A 198 2.62 0.42 5.27
C PRO A 198 3.91 -0.36 5.04
N LEU A 199 4.20 -1.39 5.85
CA LEU A 199 5.41 -2.19 5.67
C LEU A 199 5.37 -2.98 4.35
N THR A 200 4.26 -3.65 4.04
CA THR A 200 4.18 -4.50 2.85
C THR A 200 3.83 -3.71 1.60
N ILE A 201 2.82 -2.84 1.66
CA ILE A 201 2.45 -1.98 0.54
C ILE A 201 3.54 -0.96 0.27
N GLY A 202 4.21 -0.44 1.30
CA GLY A 202 5.27 0.54 1.14
C GLY A 202 6.49 -0.01 0.39
N ALA A 203 6.91 -1.23 0.73
CA ALA A 203 7.94 -1.93 -0.04
C ALA A 203 7.47 -2.11 -1.51
N GLY A 204 6.24 -2.59 -1.73
CA GLY A 204 5.67 -2.69 -3.08
C GLY A 204 5.68 -1.36 -3.85
N SER A 205 5.29 -0.27 -3.19
CA SER A 205 5.23 1.08 -3.77
C SER A 205 6.61 1.58 -4.20
N ILE A 206 7.65 1.33 -3.39
CA ILE A 206 9.03 1.68 -3.73
C ILE A 206 9.53 0.82 -4.89
N ALA A 207 9.17 -0.46 -4.93
CA ALA A 207 9.52 -1.34 -6.04
C ALA A 207 8.86 -0.93 -7.35
N ASP A 208 7.64 -0.38 -7.28
CA ASP A 208 6.91 0.12 -8.44
C ASP A 208 7.48 1.46 -8.95
N LEU A 209 8.06 2.26 -8.06
CA LEU A 209 8.53 3.63 -8.32
C LEU A 209 9.97 3.73 -8.86
N PHE A 210 10.87 2.83 -8.43
CA PHE A 210 12.30 2.86 -8.78
C PHE A 210 12.67 1.73 -9.75
N HIS A 211 13.54 2.05 -10.72
CA HIS A 211 14.15 1.06 -11.60
C HIS A 211 15.12 0.15 -10.82
N GLU A 212 15.39 -1.04 -11.36
CA GLU A 212 16.18 -2.09 -10.69
C GLU A 212 17.52 -1.61 -10.10
N ARG A 213 18.21 -0.71 -10.82
CA ARG A 213 19.48 -0.13 -10.40
C ARG A 213 19.39 0.71 -9.12
N ASP A 214 18.34 1.52 -8.97
CA ASP A 214 18.19 2.46 -7.85
C ASP A 214 17.29 1.89 -6.74
N ARG A 215 16.50 0.85 -7.07
CA ARG A 215 15.55 0.20 -6.14
C ARG A 215 16.24 -0.34 -4.89
N ALA A 216 17.45 -0.90 -5.02
CA ALA A 216 18.18 -1.43 -3.88
C ALA A 216 18.51 -0.33 -2.85
N VAL A 217 18.95 0.84 -3.33
CA VAL A 217 19.27 1.99 -2.46
C VAL A 217 17.99 2.53 -1.82
N ALA A 218 16.93 2.72 -2.59
CA ALA A 218 15.65 3.20 -2.07
C ALA A 218 15.06 2.25 -1.02
N MET A 219 15.13 0.94 -1.26
CA MET A 219 14.70 -0.08 -0.29
C MET A 219 15.55 -0.07 0.98
N SER A 220 16.87 0.08 0.86
CA SER A 220 17.75 0.13 2.03
C SER A 220 17.44 1.33 2.93
N LEU A 221 17.15 2.49 2.35
CA LEU A 221 16.71 3.69 3.08
C LEU A 221 15.34 3.49 3.72
N PHE A 222 14.40 2.86 3.00
CA PHE A 222 13.09 2.52 3.55
C PHE A 222 13.17 1.56 4.74
N SER A 223 14.05 0.56 4.68
CA SER A 223 14.26 -0.40 5.77
C SER A 223 14.79 0.25 7.05
N LEU A 224 15.37 1.45 7.00
CA LEU A 224 15.73 2.20 8.21
C LEU A 224 14.51 2.55 9.05
N GLY A 225 13.36 2.83 8.44
CA GLY A 225 12.13 3.16 9.17
C GLY A 225 11.75 2.08 10.20
N PRO A 226 11.48 0.83 9.76
CA PRO A 226 11.22 -0.28 10.67
C PRO A 226 12.30 -0.52 11.72
N LEU A 227 13.58 -0.34 11.36
CA LEU A 227 14.70 -0.59 12.27
C LEU A 227 14.80 0.47 13.38
N MET A 228 14.50 1.73 13.08
CA MET A 228 14.57 2.82 14.04
C MET A 228 13.46 2.75 15.10
N GLY A 229 12.30 2.15 14.77
CA GLY A 229 11.17 2.03 15.68
C GLY A 229 11.53 1.38 17.02
N PRO A 230 12.03 0.13 17.06
CA PRO A 230 12.44 -0.54 18.30
C PRO A 230 13.64 0.09 19.03
N ILE A 231 14.44 0.92 18.35
CA ILE A 231 15.59 1.63 18.96
C ILE A 231 15.11 2.87 19.71
N ILE A 232 14.33 3.72 19.05
CA ILE A 232 13.84 4.98 19.63
C ILE A 232 12.66 4.72 20.57
N GLY A 233 11.83 3.73 20.25
CA GLY A 233 10.55 3.50 20.89
C GLY A 233 10.62 3.33 22.41
N PRO A 234 11.38 2.36 22.95
CA PRO A 234 11.47 2.17 24.39
C PRO A 234 12.05 3.38 25.14
N ILE A 235 12.98 4.11 24.52
CA ILE A 235 13.58 5.33 25.12
C ILE A 235 12.51 6.41 25.25
N ALA A 236 11.84 6.75 24.14
CA ALA A 236 10.79 7.76 24.14
C ALA A 236 9.58 7.35 25.00
N GLY A 237 9.18 6.08 24.92
CA GLY A 237 8.09 5.49 25.69
C GLY A 237 8.36 5.53 27.20
N GLY A 238 9.60 5.29 27.62
CA GLY A 238 10.00 5.34 29.03
C GLY A 238 9.81 6.73 29.63
N PHE A 239 10.36 7.76 29.00
CA PHE A 239 10.21 9.15 29.45
C PHE A 239 8.74 9.59 29.48
N ILE A 240 7.98 9.32 28.42
CA ILE A 240 6.56 9.72 28.35
C ILE A 240 5.74 9.02 29.43
N THR A 241 5.96 7.72 29.62
CA THR A 241 5.24 6.95 30.64
C THR A 241 5.56 7.47 32.05
N GLN A 242 6.82 7.76 32.35
CA GLN A 242 7.23 8.25 33.67
C GLN A 242 6.66 9.63 34.01
N ASP A 243 6.62 10.56 33.04
CA ASP A 243 6.23 11.94 33.30
C ASP A 243 4.72 12.19 33.22
N VAL A 244 4.05 11.62 32.21
CA VAL A 244 2.64 11.94 31.87
C VAL A 244 1.73 10.71 31.81
N GLY A 245 2.30 9.50 31.85
CA GLY A 245 1.56 8.23 31.89
C GLY A 245 1.38 7.55 30.54
N TYR A 246 1.12 6.24 30.57
CA TYR A 246 1.03 5.36 29.40
C TYR A 246 0.00 5.80 28.33
N GLN A 247 -1.09 6.48 28.72
CA GLN A 247 -2.12 6.92 27.78
C GLN A 247 -1.59 7.93 26.75
N TRP A 248 -0.59 8.72 27.14
CA TRP A 248 0.02 9.72 26.25
C TRP A 248 0.89 9.12 25.17
N VAL A 249 1.45 7.94 25.41
CA VAL A 249 2.16 7.18 24.37
C VAL A 249 1.25 6.95 23.17
N PHE A 250 0.04 6.43 23.41
CA PHE A 250 -0.96 6.21 22.36
C PHE A 250 -1.37 7.52 21.66
N LYS A 251 -1.60 8.60 22.42
CA LYS A 251 -2.00 9.90 21.85
C LYS A 251 -0.92 10.49 20.96
N ILE A 252 0.34 10.47 21.38
CA ILE A 252 1.48 11.01 20.61
C ILE A 252 1.66 10.25 19.31
N ILE A 253 1.60 8.91 19.36
CA ILE A 253 1.66 8.07 18.16
C ILE A 253 0.48 8.40 17.23
N SER A 254 -0.73 8.56 17.75
CA SER A 254 -1.89 8.91 16.93
C SER A 254 -1.77 10.31 16.33
N ILE A 255 -1.15 11.28 17.02
CA ILE A 255 -0.85 12.60 16.45
C ILE A 255 0.17 12.48 15.33
N ALA A 256 1.24 11.69 15.51
CA ALA A 256 2.23 11.43 14.47
C ALA A 256 1.61 10.75 13.24
N ALA A 257 0.78 9.72 13.47
CA ALA A 257 0.03 9.02 12.43
C ALA A 257 -0.96 9.94 11.70
N GLY A 258 -1.65 10.81 12.43
CA GLY A 258 -2.61 11.76 11.87
C GLY A 258 -1.92 12.82 11.03
N THR A 259 -0.82 13.37 11.54
CA THR A 259 0.01 14.33 10.80
C THR A 259 0.55 13.71 9.52
N ALA A 260 1.10 12.49 9.61
CA ALA A 260 1.56 11.76 8.44
C ALA A 260 0.41 11.52 7.45
N THR A 261 -0.78 11.15 7.92
CA THR A 261 -1.98 10.97 7.08
C THR A 261 -2.38 12.23 6.33
N ILE A 262 -2.42 13.37 7.04
CA ILE A 262 -2.81 14.67 6.48
C ILE A 262 -1.85 15.08 5.35
N PHE A 263 -0.55 14.87 5.54
CA PHE A 263 0.43 15.16 4.50
C PHE A 263 0.48 14.10 3.40
N GLY A 264 0.26 12.83 3.73
CA GLY A 264 0.39 11.75 2.77
C GLY A 264 -0.78 11.65 1.79
N ILE A 265 -2.03 11.88 2.20
CA ILE A 265 -3.20 11.81 1.29
C ILE A 265 -3.05 12.71 0.04
N PRO A 266 -2.67 14.00 0.15
CA PRO A 266 -2.53 14.86 -1.02
C PRO A 266 -1.25 14.61 -1.82
N LEU A 267 -0.17 14.12 -1.18
CA LEU A 267 1.14 13.96 -1.81
C LEU A 267 1.35 12.58 -2.43
N LEU A 268 0.69 11.54 -1.92
CA LEU A 268 0.90 10.16 -2.34
C LEU A 268 0.00 9.81 -3.54
N GLN A 269 0.58 9.94 -4.73
CA GLN A 269 -0.05 9.53 -5.97
C GLN A 269 0.00 8.00 -6.14
N GLU A 270 -0.93 7.46 -6.90
CA GLU A 270 -0.96 6.04 -7.22
C GLU A 270 0.31 5.64 -7.99
N THR A 271 0.99 4.58 -7.53
CA THR A 271 2.25 4.08 -8.10
C THR A 271 2.08 2.76 -8.85
N TYR A 272 0.93 2.10 -8.73
CA TYR A 272 0.72 0.77 -9.30
C TYR A 272 0.47 0.82 -10.81
N ALA A 273 1.40 0.27 -11.59
CA ALA A 273 1.34 0.32 -13.05
C ALA A 273 0.07 -0.31 -13.65
N PRO A 274 -0.43 -1.49 -13.23
CA PRO A 274 -1.66 -2.07 -13.80
C PRO A 274 -2.90 -1.20 -13.61
N VAL A 275 -3.09 -0.60 -12.43
CA VAL A 275 -4.23 0.30 -12.17
C VAL A 275 -4.12 1.59 -12.98
N LEU A 276 -2.91 2.15 -13.14
CA LEU A 276 -2.71 3.31 -13.99
C LEU A 276 -2.93 3.00 -15.48
N ARG A 277 -2.46 1.85 -15.96
CA ARG A 277 -2.67 1.39 -17.34
C ARG A 277 -4.15 1.27 -17.67
N ARG A 278 -4.93 0.64 -16.77
CA ARG A 278 -6.40 0.56 -16.89
C ARG A 278 -7.04 1.94 -16.91
N LYS A 279 -6.59 2.85 -16.05
CA LYS A 279 -7.12 4.23 -15.98
C LYS A 279 -6.86 5.05 -17.25
N TYR A 280 -5.74 4.79 -17.93
CA TYR A 280 -5.36 5.52 -19.15
C TYR A 280 -5.67 4.76 -20.46
N GLY A 281 -6.38 3.62 -20.38
CA GLY A 281 -6.85 2.90 -21.57
C GLY A 281 -5.83 2.00 -22.26
N TYR A 282 -4.70 1.68 -21.59
CA TYR A 282 -3.74 0.70 -22.11
C TYR A 282 -4.28 -0.72 -21.94
N LYS A 283 -3.96 -1.62 -22.89
CA LYS A 283 -4.31 -3.06 -22.77
C LYS A 283 -3.59 -3.64 -21.56
N ASP A 284 -4.37 -4.08 -20.59
CA ASP A 284 -3.82 -4.73 -19.41
C ASP A 284 -3.42 -6.17 -19.76
N ILE A 285 -2.13 -6.48 -19.58
CA ILE A 285 -1.61 -7.85 -19.75
C ILE A 285 -1.92 -8.67 -18.49
N SER A 286 -2.22 -8.01 -17.36
CA SER A 286 -2.57 -8.66 -16.11
C SER A 286 -4.08 -8.82 -16.00
N SER A 287 -4.56 -10.06 -16.06
CA SER A 287 -5.94 -10.39 -15.76
C SER A 287 -6.26 -9.95 -14.34
N SER A 288 -7.07 -8.89 -14.16
CA SER A 288 -7.63 -8.58 -12.85
C SER A 288 -8.63 -9.69 -12.48
N GLY A 289 -8.12 -10.77 -11.90
CA GLY A 289 -8.93 -11.84 -11.36
C GLY A 289 -9.86 -11.30 -10.28
N SER A 290 -10.93 -12.04 -10.00
CA SER A 290 -11.81 -11.73 -8.87
C SER A 290 -10.98 -11.62 -7.58
N LEU A 291 -11.42 -10.80 -6.61
CA LEU A 291 -10.73 -10.65 -5.31
C LEU A 291 -10.39 -12.00 -4.66
N SER A 292 -11.29 -12.98 -4.81
CA SER A 292 -11.08 -14.33 -4.29
C SER A 292 -9.95 -15.07 -5.01
N GLU A 293 -9.77 -14.86 -6.31
CA GLU A 293 -8.71 -15.50 -7.10
C GLU A 293 -7.35 -14.90 -6.72
N VAL A 294 -7.24 -13.57 -6.69
CA VAL A 294 -6.02 -12.85 -6.30
C VAL A 294 -5.64 -13.17 -4.86
N LEU A 295 -6.61 -13.21 -3.94
CA LEU A 295 -6.39 -13.62 -2.56
C LEU A 295 -5.93 -15.08 -2.48
N SER A 296 -6.58 -16.00 -3.21
CA SER A 296 -6.21 -17.42 -3.19
C SER A 296 -4.79 -17.65 -3.71
N GLU A 297 -4.39 -16.95 -4.76
CA GLU A 297 -3.07 -17.07 -5.34
C GLU A 297 -1.99 -16.47 -4.43
N ASN A 298 -2.26 -15.29 -3.85
CA ASN A 298 -1.35 -14.63 -2.94
C ASN A 298 -1.20 -15.33 -1.58
N LEU A 299 -2.20 -16.10 -1.12
CA LEU A 299 -2.04 -16.95 0.07
C LEU A 299 -1.37 -18.28 -0.27
N ARG A 300 -1.63 -18.84 -1.46
CA ARG A 300 -1.07 -20.12 -1.87
C ARG A 300 0.44 -20.06 -2.04
N ARG A 301 0.98 -18.98 -2.62
CA ARG A 301 2.43 -18.84 -2.89
C ARG A 301 3.28 -18.87 -1.59
N PRO A 302 3.02 -18.06 -0.55
CA PRO A 302 3.76 -18.12 0.72
C PRO A 302 3.60 -19.46 1.46
N ILE A 303 2.40 -20.04 1.49
CA ILE A 303 2.15 -21.33 2.16
C ILE A 303 2.92 -22.45 1.45
N GLN A 304 2.93 -22.45 0.12
CA GLN A 304 3.73 -23.39 -0.66
C GLN A 304 5.22 -23.20 -0.41
N LEU A 305 5.72 -21.96 -0.41
CA LEU A 305 7.13 -21.68 -0.12
C LEU A 305 7.52 -22.13 1.30
N LEU A 306 6.66 -21.91 2.29
CA LEU A 306 6.90 -22.32 3.67
C LEU A 306 6.95 -23.85 3.82
N THR A 307 6.10 -24.59 3.11
CA THR A 307 5.97 -26.06 3.25
C THR A 307 6.86 -26.85 2.30
N ARG A 308 7.13 -26.34 1.09
CA ARG A 308 7.97 -27.03 0.07
C ARG A 308 9.45 -26.71 0.22
N SER A 309 9.81 -25.51 0.68
CA SER A 309 11.21 -25.09 0.76
C SER A 309 11.72 -25.18 2.20
N MET A 310 12.53 -26.22 2.47
CA MET A 310 13.09 -26.47 3.81
C MET A 310 13.90 -25.28 4.36
N ILE A 311 14.56 -24.52 3.47
CA ILE A 311 15.30 -23.29 3.82
C ILE A 311 14.36 -22.22 4.38
N CYS A 312 13.22 -21.96 3.71
CA CYS A 312 12.25 -20.96 4.15
C CYS A 312 11.60 -21.38 5.48
N PHE A 313 11.32 -22.67 5.64
CA PHE A 313 10.82 -23.22 6.90
C PHE A 313 11.81 -22.99 8.06
N SER A 314 13.08 -23.35 7.88
CA SER A 314 14.12 -23.15 8.90
C SER A 314 14.31 -21.68 9.27
N LEU A 315 14.32 -20.78 8.27
CA LEU A 315 14.46 -19.33 8.53
C LEU A 315 13.24 -18.75 9.25
N SER A 316 12.03 -19.18 8.87
CA SER A 316 10.79 -18.75 9.52
C SER A 316 10.70 -19.26 10.95
N LEU A 317 11.10 -20.51 11.20
CA LEU A 317 11.17 -21.09 12.54
C LEU A 317 12.20 -20.35 13.41
N TYR A 318 13.37 -20.04 12.86
CA TYR A 318 14.39 -19.24 13.54
C TYR A 318 13.86 -17.85 13.93
N MET A 319 13.22 -17.14 12.99
CA MET A 319 12.61 -15.83 13.27
C MET A 319 11.49 -15.95 14.32
N ALA A 320 10.64 -16.97 14.23
CA ALA A 320 9.56 -17.19 15.20
C ALA A 320 10.10 -17.43 16.62
N ILE A 321 11.18 -18.20 16.77
CA ILE A 321 11.85 -18.41 18.06
C ILE A 321 12.44 -17.09 18.57
N ILE A 322 13.12 -16.32 17.71
CA ILE A 322 13.65 -15.00 18.09
C ILE A 322 12.54 -14.10 18.60
N TYR A 323 11.47 -13.88 17.83
CA TYR A 323 10.37 -13.00 18.28
C TYR A 323 9.64 -13.56 19.50
N GLY A 324 9.50 -14.89 19.59
CA GLY A 324 8.88 -15.57 20.71
C GLY A 324 9.67 -15.48 22.02
N ILE A 325 11.00 -15.36 21.96
CA ILE A 325 11.87 -15.19 23.13
C ILE A 325 12.11 -13.70 23.42
N LEU A 326 12.38 -12.90 22.39
CA LEU A 326 12.79 -11.51 22.52
C LEU A 326 11.69 -10.65 23.16
N ILE A 327 10.42 -10.90 22.82
CA ILE A 327 9.31 -10.08 23.34
C ILE A 327 9.02 -10.37 24.82
N PRO A 328 8.92 -11.63 25.27
CA PRO A 328 8.82 -11.91 26.69
C PRO A 328 10.08 -11.53 27.47
N LEU A 329 11.27 -11.54 26.87
CA LEU A 329 12.51 -11.17 27.56
C LEU A 329 12.57 -9.68 27.96
N PHE A 330 11.80 -8.81 27.30
CA PHE A 330 11.62 -7.41 27.75
C PHE A 330 10.70 -7.28 28.98
N LEU A 331 9.98 -8.33 29.39
CA LEU A 331 9.06 -8.33 30.53
C LEU A 331 9.73 -8.47 31.91
N PRO A 332 10.69 -9.39 32.16
CA PRO A 332 11.19 -9.66 33.50
C PRO A 332 12.07 -8.55 34.09
N TYR A 333 12.67 -7.66 33.30
CA TYR A 333 13.47 -6.54 33.82
C TYR A 333 12.63 -5.40 34.43
N GLN A 334 11.32 -5.58 34.60
CA GLN A 334 10.39 -4.54 35.09
C GLN A 334 9.61 -4.96 36.35
N PHE A 335 9.79 -6.18 36.85
CA PHE A 335 9.01 -6.74 37.96
C PHE A 335 9.84 -7.12 39.21
N ASP A 336 11.15 -6.81 39.22
CA ASP A 336 12.02 -6.87 40.42
C ASP A 336 12.40 -5.44 40.86
#